data_AF-A0A920TFZ2-F1
#
_entry.id   AF-A0A920TFZ2-F1
#
_cell.length_a   1.000
_cell.length_b   1.000
_cell.length_c   1.000
_cell.angle_alpha   90.00
_cell.angle_beta   90.00
_cell.angle_gamma   90.00
#
_symmetry.space_group_name_H-M   'P 1'
#
loop_
_entity.id
_entity.type
_entity.pdbx_description
1 polymer ?
#
loop_
_entity_poly.entity_id
_entity_poly.type
_entity_poly.pdbx_seq_one_letter_code
_entity_poly.pdbx_strand_id
1 'polypeptide(L)' 'MATLNRGDEVIIPAPFWVSYPDMVLLAGGKPKIVKCNESENFKLTPQKLRKAISKKTKWLILNSPSNPTGEVIQKQR' A
#
# COMPACT_ATOMS: atom_id res chain seq x y z
N MET A 1 -0.49 19.92 4.06
CA MET A 1 -1.13 18.62 4.35
C MET A 1 -0.36 17.94 5.46
N ALA A 2 -1.00 17.16 6.34
CA ALA A 2 -0.43 16.80 7.66
C ALA A 2 0.97 16.16 7.61
N THR A 3 1.26 15.28 6.63
CA THR A 3 2.44 14.41 6.70
C THR A 3 3.12 14.07 5.37
N LEU A 4 2.47 14.24 4.21
CA LEU A 4 3.11 14.04 2.90
C LEU A 4 3.52 15.37 2.28
N ASN A 5 4.69 15.36 1.66
CA ASN A 5 5.21 16.42 0.81
C ASN A 5 5.04 16.07 -0.67
N ARG A 6 5.21 17.08 -1.53
CA ARG A 6 5.14 16.88 -2.99
C ARG A 6 6.18 15.86 -3.44
N GLY A 7 5.71 14.78 -4.06
CA GLY A 7 6.54 13.72 -4.61
C GLY A 7 6.94 12.61 -3.64
N ASP A 8 6.47 12.63 -2.39
CA ASP A 8 6.56 11.49 -1.47
C ASP A 8 5.81 10.29 -2.06
N GLU A 9 6.36 9.10 -1.91
CA GLU A 9 5.76 7.85 -2.38
C GLU A 9 4.94 7.19 -1.27
N VAL A 10 3.74 6.74 -1.60
CA VAL A 10 2.87 5.95 -0.71
C VAL A 10 2.68 4.58 -1.31
N ILE A 11 3.13 3.54 -0.60
CA ILE A 11 2.97 2.15 -1.03
C ILE A 11 1.55 1.68 -0.76
N ILE A 12 0.90 1.12 -1.78
CA ILE A 12 -0.47 0.61 -1.73
C ILE A 12 -0.50 -0.83 -2.27
N PRO A 13 -0.76 -1.84 -1.43
CA PRO A 13 -0.97 -3.21 -1.89
C PRO A 13 -2.23 -3.29 -2.76
N ALA A 14 -2.17 -3.92 -3.94
CA ALA A 14 -3.34 -4.27 -4.74
C ALA A 14 -3.71 -5.74 -4.54
N PRO A 15 -5.01 -6.08 -4.46
CA PRO A 15 -6.19 -5.22 -4.64
C PRO A 15 -6.40 -4.25 -3.46
N PHE A 16 -6.94 -3.04 -3.72
CA PHE A 16 -7.12 -1.97 -2.72
C PHE A 16 -8.50 -1.33 -2.79
N TRP A 17 -8.89 -0.64 -1.71
CA TRP A 17 -10.05 0.27 -1.75
C TRP A 17 -9.77 1.42 -2.72
N VAL A 18 -10.69 1.61 -3.67
CA VAL A 18 -10.53 2.41 -4.89
C VAL A 18 -9.99 3.81 -4.65
N SER A 19 -10.34 4.44 -3.53
CA SER A 19 -9.99 5.83 -3.25
C SER A 19 -8.53 6.04 -2.82
N TYR A 20 -7.79 5.00 -2.41
CA TYR A 20 -6.44 5.20 -1.85
C TYR A 20 -5.47 5.89 -2.81
N PRO A 21 -5.34 5.51 -4.10
CA PRO A 21 -4.45 6.20 -5.01
C PRO A 21 -4.84 7.67 -5.23
N ASP A 22 -6.14 7.94 -5.36
CA ASP A 22 -6.65 9.30 -5.57
C ASP A 22 -6.42 10.20 -4.36
N MET A 23 -6.62 9.67 -3.14
CA MET A 23 -6.27 10.38 -1.90
C MET A 23 -4.79 10.75 -1.86
N VAL A 24 -3.89 9.86 -2.32
CA VAL A 24 -2.44 10.12 -2.41
C VAL A 24 -2.11 11.17 -3.47
N LEU A 25 -2.81 11.17 -4.60
CA LEU A 25 -2.63 12.16 -5.67
C LEU A 25 -3.13 13.56 -5.25
N LEU A 26 -4.33 13.64 -4.65
CA LEU A 26 -4.88 14.87 -4.08
C LEU A 26 -3.95 15.47 -3.01
N ALA A 27 -3.25 14.59 -2.32
CA ALA A 27 -2.20 14.91 -1.36
C ALA A 27 -0.90 15.47 -1.99
N GLY A 28 -0.72 15.37 -3.30
CA GLY A 28 0.55 15.70 -3.97
C GLY A 28 1.63 14.61 -3.82
N GLY A 29 1.27 13.45 -3.27
CA GLY A 29 2.11 12.26 -3.24
C GLY A 29 2.03 11.46 -4.54
N LYS A 30 2.80 10.36 -4.60
CA LYS A 30 2.82 9.41 -5.70
C LYS A 30 2.38 8.04 -5.21
N PRO A 31 1.24 7.51 -5.68
CA PRO A 31 0.83 6.16 -5.34
C PRO A 31 1.79 5.15 -5.99
N LYS A 32 2.31 4.24 -5.18
CA LYS A 32 3.20 3.16 -5.61
C LYS A 32 2.51 1.82 -5.39
N ILE A 33 1.85 1.34 -6.44
CA ILE A 33 1.03 0.14 -6.38
C ILE A 33 1.91 -1.12 -6.36
N VAL A 34 1.65 -2.02 -5.41
CA VAL A 34 2.33 -3.32 -5.29
C VAL A 34 1.31 -4.43 -5.49
N LYS A 35 1.39 -5.14 -6.62
CA LYS A 35 0.48 -6.23 -6.95
C LYS A 35 0.70 -7.44 -6.03
N CYS A 36 -0.33 -7.80 -5.26
CA CYS A 36 -0.38 -9.01 -4.45
C CYS A 36 -1.32 -9.99 -5.16
N ASN A 37 -0.80 -11.14 -5.58
CA ASN A 37 -1.56 -12.05 -6.42
C ASN A 37 -2.45 -12.95 -5.56
N GLU A 38 -3.50 -13.51 -6.16
CA GLU A 38 -4.38 -14.48 -5.51
C GLU A 38 -3.61 -15.72 -5.00
N SER A 39 -2.59 -16.17 -5.74
CA SER A 39 -1.71 -17.28 -5.33
C SER A 39 -0.98 -17.05 -4.00
N GLU A 40 -0.90 -15.79 -3.54
CA GLU A 40 -0.30 -15.39 -2.26
C GLU A 40 -1.38 -14.92 -1.26
N ASN A 41 -2.65 -15.29 -1.50
CA ASN A 41 -3.83 -14.82 -0.78
C ASN A 41 -3.91 -13.29 -0.73
N PHE A 42 -3.51 -12.61 -1.81
CA PHE A 42 -3.48 -11.14 -1.88
C PHE A 42 -2.64 -10.45 -0.78
N LYS A 43 -1.75 -11.17 -0.10
CA LYS A 43 -0.94 -10.62 1.01
C LYS A 43 0.27 -9.86 0.48
N LEU A 44 0.54 -8.70 1.07
CA LEU A 44 1.81 -8.01 0.87
C LEU A 44 2.92 -8.79 1.59
N THR A 45 3.81 -9.42 0.83
CA THR A 45 4.95 -10.13 1.41
C THR A 45 6.06 -9.15 1.83
N PRO A 46 6.88 -9.49 2.86
CA PRO A 46 8.02 -8.66 3.25
C PRO A 46 9.02 -8.42 2.11
N GLN A 47 9.19 -9.40 1.22
CA GLN A 47 10.07 -9.26 0.05
C GLN A 47 9.53 -8.25 -0.96
N LYS A 48 8.23 -8.28 -1.25
CA LYS A 48 7.57 -7.30 -2.13
C LYS A 48 7.64 -5.90 -1.53
N LEU A 49 7.40 -5.77 -0.23
CA LEU A 49 7.54 -4.50 0.47
C LEU A 49 8.97 -3.94 0.37
N ARG A 50 9.99 -4.75 0.68
CA ARG A 50 11.40 -4.34 0.58
C ARG A 50 11.77 -3.85 -0.83
N LYS A 51 11.29 -4.53 -1.87
CA LYS A 51 11.50 -4.12 -3.27
C LYS A 51 10.79 -2.80 -3.63
N ALA A 52 9.68 -2.49 -2.94
CA ALA A 52 8.89 -1.29 -3.20
C ALA A 52 9.41 -0.06 -2.44
N ILE A 53 10.14 -0.22 -1.33
CA ILE A 53 10.68 0.91 -0.56
C ILE A 53 11.75 1.67 -1.38
N SER A 54 11.65 2.99 -1.38
CA SER A 54 12.63 3.92 -1.95
C SER A 54 12.98 5.02 -0.94
N LYS A 55 13.96 5.87 -1.28
CA LYS A 55 14.29 7.07 -0.48
C LYS A 55 13.13 8.07 -0.35
N LYS A 56 12.11 7.97 -1.21
CA LYS A 56 10.91 8.83 -1.18
C LYS A 56 9.72 8.15 -0.51
N THR A 57 9.82 6.88 -0.13
CA THR A 57 8.71 6.19 0.54
C THR A 57 8.42 6.84 1.88
N LYS A 58 7.24 7.43 2.01
CA LYS A 58 6.79 8.07 3.24
C LYS A 58 5.83 7.17 4.00
N TRP A 59 4.86 6.56 3.30
CA TRP A 59 3.81 5.75 3.90
C TRP A 59 3.64 4.39 3.22
N LEU A 60 3.08 3.45 3.99
CA LEU A 60 2.50 2.19 3.53
C LEU A 60 1.05 2.17 4.03
N ILE A 61 0.09 1.88 3.15
CA ILE A 61 -1.30 1.67 3.53
C ILE A 61 -1.51 0.17 3.77
N LEU A 62 -2.02 -0.17 4.95
CA LEU A 62 -2.50 -1.52 5.30
C LEU A 62 -3.98 -1.44 5.64
N ASN A 63 -4.77 -2.33 5.07
CA ASN A 63 -6.20 -2.43 5.32
C ASN A 63 -6.53 -3.89 5.64
N SER A 64 -6.99 -4.14 6.87
CA SER A 64 -7.23 -5.48 7.42
C SER A 64 -8.42 -5.45 8.39
N PRO A 65 -9.50 -6.23 8.17
CA PRO A 65 -9.73 -7.05 6.98
C PRO A 65 -9.75 -6.19 5.71
N SER A 66 -9.18 -6.73 4.63
CA SER A 66 -8.98 -5.98 3.39
C SER A 66 -10.30 -5.80 2.63
N ASN A 67 -10.56 -4.60 2.13
CA ASN A 67 -11.47 -4.35 1.03
C ASN A 67 -10.62 -4.17 -0.24
N PRO A 68 -10.81 -4.99 -1.29
CA PRO A 68 -11.97 -5.86 -1.56
C PRO A 68 -11.81 -7.35 -1.22
N THR A 69 -10.66 -7.83 -0.73
CA THR A 69 -10.37 -9.27 -0.71
C THR A 69 -10.88 -10.02 0.51
N GLY A 70 -11.27 -9.34 1.57
CA GLY A 70 -11.62 -9.93 2.87
C GLY A 70 -10.43 -10.43 3.69
N GLU A 71 -9.20 -10.36 3.15
CA GLU A 71 -8.02 -10.96 3.78
C GLU A 71 -7.58 -10.25 5.06
N VAL A 72 -7.13 -11.02 6.04
CA VAL A 72 -6.67 -10.53 7.34
C VAL A 72 -5.16 -10.66 7.44
N ILE A 73 -4.51 -9.56 7.83
CA ILE A 73 -3.09 -9.58 8.18
C ILE A 73 -2.94 -10.29 9.53
N GLN A 74 -2.27 -11.44 9.50
CA GLN A 74 -2.03 -12.24 10.69
C GLN A 74 -0.82 -11.71 11.47
N LYS A 75 -0.94 -11.75 12.81
CA LYS A 75 0.20 -11.54 13.69
C LYS A 75 1.17 -12.71 13.56
N GLN A 76 2.43 -12.42 13.26
CA GLN A 76 3.50 -13.42 13.37
C GLN A 76 3.81 -13.64 14.85
N ARG A 77 3.87 -14.91 15.27
CA ARG A 77 4.22 -15.31 16.63
C ARG A 77 5.72 -15.39 16.80
#